data_AF-A0AAY4EUG6-F1
#
_entry.id   AF-A0AAY4EUG6-F1
#
_cell.length_a   1.000
_cell.length_b   1.000
_cell.length_c   1.000
_cell.angle_alpha   90.00
_cell.angle_beta   90.00
_cell.angle_gamma   90.00
#
_symmetry.space_group_name_H-M   'P 1'
#
loop_
_entity.id
_entity.type
_entity.pdbx_description
1 polymer ?
#
loop_
_entity_poly.entity_id
_entity_poly.type
_entity_poly.pdbx_seq_one_letter_code
_entity_poly.pdbx_strand_id
1 'polypeptide(L)'
;HYKKIRHFHKSRIGVRLCIAGSLHDHNVTSEEEVLDEGEELKRAEEAPQPEMARPVQIVVAKEDDHAFELDAAALEGILMQEHVRDLNVVVLSVAGAFRKGKSFLLDFMLRYMHNQSPSSWMGGDDDPLTGFTWRGGCERETTGIQVWSEVFVVEKKDGSKVAVLLVDTQGAFDSQSTIKDCATVFALSTMTSSVQVYNLSQNIQEDDLQHLQLFTEYGRLAMEQIFEKPFQKLVFLIRDWCYPYEHVYGLQGGNRFLEKRLQVKQNQHEELQNVRKHIHSCFSSIGCFLLPHPGLKVATNPNFDGRLKDIDNEFKRELQNLVPLLLAPENLVEKEINGAKVTCRDLLEYFKAYIKIYQGEELPHPKSMLQATAEANNLTAVAGAKDSYGKAMEQVCGGDKPYIAPMDLQRQHEQLKETSIQQFRSVKKMGGTEFSQRYQEQLEAELDELHANFLKHNDSKNIFYAARTPATLFAVMFVAYMVSTITGFIGISIIAALANLVMGVSLMSLCVWAYVRYSGEYREVGVAIDLTAEALWEQVLKPLTEQYMEDNIRQTVVNSIRASLTDPATSKSTKLKKN
;
A
#
# COMPACT_ATOMS: atom_id res chain seq x y z
N HIS A 1 9.74 -55.25 32.10
CA HIS A 1 8.64 -56.23 31.94
C HIS A 1 7.41 -55.47 31.45
N TYR A 2 6.77 -55.84 30.33
CA TYR A 2 5.88 -57.01 30.14
C TYR A 2 4.73 -57.05 31.18
N LYS A 3 3.41 -56.90 30.93
CA LYS A 3 2.48 -57.00 29.76
C LYS A 3 1.49 -58.18 29.93
N LYS A 4 0.24 -57.87 30.34
CA LYS A 4 -1.06 -58.46 29.90
C LYS A 4 -2.20 -57.90 30.79
N ILE A 5 -3.34 -57.34 30.34
CA ILE A 5 -4.28 -57.55 29.20
C ILE A 5 -5.45 -58.50 29.57
N ARG A 6 -6.69 -57.97 29.51
CA ARG A 6 -7.95 -58.51 28.90
C ARG A 6 -9.17 -57.66 29.34
N HIS A 7 -10.30 -57.57 28.62
CA HIS A 7 -10.54 -57.39 27.16
C HIS A 7 -12.06 -57.17 26.90
N PHE A 8 -12.44 -56.17 26.08
CA PHE A 8 -13.75 -56.06 25.39
C PHE A 8 -15.02 -55.94 26.30
N HIS A 9 -16.23 -55.60 25.82
CA HIS A 9 -16.77 -55.62 24.45
C HIS A 9 -17.91 -54.60 24.18
N LYS A 10 -17.95 -54.10 22.93
CA LYS A 10 -19.11 -53.61 22.13
C LYS A 10 -20.03 -52.48 22.62
N SER A 11 -20.25 -51.55 21.69
CA SER A 11 -21.36 -50.59 21.61
C SER A 11 -22.73 -51.25 21.42
N ARG A 12 -23.80 -50.57 21.86
CA ARG A 12 -25.13 -50.69 21.24
C ARG A 12 -25.96 -49.41 21.41
N ILE A 13 -26.46 -48.89 20.30
CA ILE A 13 -27.56 -47.90 20.26
C ILE A 13 -28.87 -48.64 20.61
N GLY A 14 -29.78 -48.01 21.34
CA GLY A 14 -31.07 -48.60 21.74
C GLY A 14 -32.12 -47.55 22.10
N VAL A 15 -33.18 -47.46 21.31
CA VAL A 15 -34.22 -46.41 21.35
C VAL A 15 -35.41 -46.77 22.26
N ARG A 16 -36.03 -45.76 22.88
CA ARG A 16 -37.33 -45.76 23.59
C ARG A 16 -37.82 -44.29 23.69
N LEU A 17 -39.09 -43.88 23.60
CA LEU A 17 -40.41 -44.48 23.23
C LEU A 17 -41.45 -43.28 23.23
N CYS A 18 -42.54 -43.14 22.46
CA CYS A 18 -43.18 -43.88 21.35
C CYS A 18 -44.22 -43.02 20.57
N ILE A 19 -44.67 -43.52 19.41
CA ILE A 19 -46.05 -43.46 18.81
C ILE A 19 -46.85 -42.13 18.75
N ALA A 20 -47.12 -41.65 17.51
CA ALA A 20 -48.45 -41.40 16.89
C ALA A 20 -48.37 -40.30 15.79
N GLY A 21 -48.90 -40.45 14.56
CA GLY A 21 -49.42 -41.65 13.89
C GLY A 21 -49.95 -41.40 12.45
N SER A 22 -49.64 -42.33 11.54
CA SER A 22 -50.48 -42.91 10.47
C SER A 22 -51.29 -42.02 9.48
N LEU A 23 -50.98 -42.08 8.17
CA LEU A 23 -51.81 -42.71 7.09
C LEU A 23 -51.37 -42.34 5.64
N HIS A 24 -51.32 -43.34 4.75
CA HIS A 24 -51.51 -43.33 3.27
C HIS A 24 -50.72 -42.36 2.33
N ASP A 25 -50.39 -42.71 1.08
CA ASP A 25 -50.12 -44.04 0.48
C ASP A 25 -49.32 -43.94 -0.85
N HIS A 26 -48.93 -45.09 -1.40
CA HIS A 26 -48.10 -45.31 -2.61
C HIS A 26 -48.51 -44.57 -3.91
N ASN A 27 -47.50 -44.17 -4.72
CA ASN A 27 -47.23 -44.87 -6.00
C ASN A 27 -45.78 -44.69 -6.53
N VAL A 28 -45.40 -45.44 -7.57
CA VAL A 28 -44.00 -45.66 -8.04
C VAL A 28 -43.90 -45.61 -9.58
N THR A 29 -42.81 -45.08 -10.17
CA THR A 29 -42.10 -45.64 -11.36
C THR A 29 -40.85 -44.84 -11.79
N SER A 30 -39.85 -45.56 -12.34
CA SER A 30 -38.71 -45.16 -13.24
C SER A 30 -38.10 -43.76 -13.13
N GLU A 31 -36.80 -43.58 -12.80
CA GLU A 31 -35.59 -44.04 -13.52
C GLU A 31 -35.37 -43.41 -14.90
N GLU A 32 -34.44 -42.46 -14.98
CA GLU A 32 -33.45 -42.37 -16.07
C GLU A 32 -32.18 -41.69 -15.52
N GLU A 33 -31.03 -42.37 -15.55
CA GLU A 33 -29.73 -41.81 -15.15
C GLU A 33 -29.01 -41.26 -16.39
N VAL A 34 -28.47 -40.04 -16.30
CA VAL A 34 -27.45 -39.53 -17.23
C VAL A 34 -26.36 -38.84 -16.40
N LEU A 35 -25.11 -39.20 -16.64
CA LEU A 35 -23.95 -38.70 -15.90
C LEU A 35 -23.09 -37.76 -16.77
N ASP A 36 -22.82 -36.60 -16.19
CA ASP A 36 -21.55 -35.84 -16.24
C ASP A 36 -21.12 -35.12 -17.55
N GLU A 37 -20.07 -34.31 -17.38
CA GLU A 37 -19.26 -33.54 -18.34
C GLU A 37 -19.90 -32.30 -19.01
N GLY A 38 -19.56 -31.09 -18.52
CA GLY A 38 -19.39 -29.94 -19.44
C GLY A 38 -19.82 -28.51 -19.06
N GLU A 39 -19.61 -27.98 -17.85
CA GLU A 39 -19.78 -26.53 -17.56
C GLU A 39 -18.50 -25.78 -17.11
N GLU A 40 -17.38 -25.95 -17.84
CA GLU A 40 -16.30 -24.94 -17.84
C GLU A 40 -16.59 -23.86 -18.90
N LEU A 41 -17.42 -22.86 -18.55
CA LEU A 41 -17.76 -21.76 -19.47
C LEU A 41 -17.70 -20.38 -18.79
N LYS A 42 -16.54 -19.72 -18.98
CA LYS A 42 -16.33 -18.26 -18.88
C LYS A 42 -16.63 -17.63 -17.51
N ARG A 43 -15.77 -17.90 -16.53
CA ARG A 43 -15.42 -16.88 -15.53
C ARG A 43 -14.55 -15.81 -16.20
N ALA A 44 -15.19 -14.89 -16.92
CA ALA A 44 -14.49 -13.71 -17.45
C ALA A 44 -13.97 -12.86 -16.29
N GLU A 45 -12.76 -12.32 -16.43
CA GLU A 45 -12.24 -11.33 -15.49
C GLU A 45 -13.02 -10.02 -15.69
N GLU A 46 -13.96 -9.75 -14.78
CA GLU A 46 -14.49 -8.39 -14.62
C GLU A 46 -13.32 -7.51 -14.17
N ALA A 47 -12.92 -6.55 -15.02
CA ALA A 47 -11.93 -5.56 -14.64
C ALA A 47 -12.39 -4.85 -13.35
N PRO A 48 -11.48 -4.59 -12.39
CA PRO A 48 -11.86 -4.07 -11.09
C PRO A 48 -12.61 -2.74 -11.26
N GLN A 49 -13.90 -2.76 -10.90
CA GLN A 49 -14.66 -1.53 -10.73
C GLN A 49 -13.94 -0.69 -9.66
N PRO A 50 -13.88 0.65 -9.80
CA PRO A 50 -13.29 1.49 -8.76
C PRO A 50 -14.06 1.27 -7.46
N GLU A 51 -13.40 0.73 -6.43
CA GLU A 51 -14.03 0.58 -5.12
C GLU A 51 -14.47 1.96 -4.63
N MET A 52 -15.75 2.11 -4.31
CA MET A 52 -16.26 3.35 -3.76
C MET A 52 -15.55 3.65 -2.44
N ALA A 53 -15.05 4.88 -2.31
CA ALA A 53 -14.32 5.33 -1.14
C ALA A 53 -15.14 5.09 0.13
N ARG A 54 -14.51 4.38 1.09
CA ARG A 54 -15.12 3.84 2.31
C ARG A 54 -14.19 4.02 3.51
N PRO A 55 -14.70 4.00 4.76
CA PRO A 55 -13.83 3.91 5.93
C PRO A 55 -13.17 2.52 5.97
N VAL A 56 -11.88 2.49 6.26
CA VAL A 56 -11.08 1.25 6.37
C VAL A 56 -10.53 1.15 7.79
N GLN A 57 -10.80 0.01 8.43
CA GLN A 57 -10.30 -0.32 9.75
C GLN A 57 -8.81 -0.68 9.66
N ILE A 58 -7.93 0.12 10.27
CA ILE A 58 -6.48 -0.14 10.24
C ILE A 58 -5.95 -0.67 11.56
N VAL A 59 -6.53 -0.28 12.69
CA VAL A 59 -6.19 -0.84 14.00
C VAL A 59 -7.44 -1.47 14.59
N VAL A 60 -7.39 -2.77 14.88
CA VAL A 60 -8.46 -3.54 15.51
C VAL A 60 -8.09 -3.76 16.98
N ALA A 61 -9.04 -3.49 17.88
CA ALA A 61 -8.95 -3.90 19.27
C ALA A 61 -9.64 -5.27 19.40
N LYS A 62 -8.89 -6.31 19.82
CA LYS A 62 -9.46 -7.62 20.14
C LYS A 62 -10.15 -7.57 21.50
N GLU A 63 -11.44 -7.85 21.51
CA GLU A 63 -12.29 -7.73 22.70
C GLU A 63 -11.94 -8.76 23.79
N ASP A 64 -11.44 -9.93 23.42
CA ASP A 64 -11.11 -11.02 24.35
C ASP A 64 -9.77 -10.79 25.11
N ASP A 65 -8.75 -10.26 24.44
CA ASP A 65 -7.37 -10.15 24.95
C ASP A 65 -6.94 -8.70 25.29
N HIS A 66 -7.78 -7.69 25.02
CA HIS A 66 -7.40 -6.26 25.03
C HIS A 66 -6.14 -5.93 24.18
N ALA A 67 -5.88 -6.75 23.16
CA ALA A 67 -4.73 -6.60 22.27
C ALA A 67 -5.07 -5.73 21.05
N PHE A 68 -4.09 -4.94 20.59
CA PHE A 68 -4.22 -4.09 19.40
C PHE A 68 -3.45 -4.68 18.22
N GLU A 69 -4.14 -4.94 17.13
CA GLU A 69 -3.56 -5.45 15.89
C GLU A 69 -3.70 -4.42 14.77
N LEU A 70 -2.62 -4.25 14.00
CA LEU A 70 -2.57 -3.39 12.82
C LEU A 70 -2.84 -4.25 11.59
N ASP A 71 -3.89 -3.94 10.82
CA ASP A 71 -4.04 -4.45 9.47
C ASP A 71 -3.05 -3.72 8.56
N ALA A 72 -1.82 -4.23 8.54
CA ALA A 72 -0.74 -3.68 7.73
C ALA A 72 -1.03 -3.81 6.23
N ALA A 73 -1.80 -4.81 5.79
CA ALA A 73 -2.13 -5.01 4.39
C ALA A 73 -3.16 -3.98 3.90
N ALA A 74 -4.19 -3.70 4.71
CA ALA A 74 -5.15 -2.63 4.43
C ALA A 74 -4.48 -1.25 4.43
N LEU A 75 -3.57 -0.99 5.37
CA LEU A 75 -2.82 0.27 5.43
C LEU A 75 -1.81 0.41 4.28
N GLU A 76 -1.16 -0.68 3.86
CA GLU A 76 -0.30 -0.73 2.67
C GLU A 76 -1.08 -0.43 1.39
N GLY A 77 -2.26 -1.04 1.21
CA GLY A 77 -3.13 -0.80 0.05
C GLY A 77 -3.61 0.65 -0.09
N ILE A 78 -3.53 1.46 0.97
CA ILE A 78 -3.85 2.89 0.98
C ILE A 78 -2.59 3.74 0.79
N LEU A 79 -1.55 3.53 1.61
CA LEU A 79 -0.38 4.42 1.65
C LEU A 79 0.68 4.12 0.58
N MET A 80 0.73 2.91 0.01
CA MET A 80 1.74 2.52 -0.99
C MET A 80 1.29 2.73 -2.44
N GLN A 81 0.10 3.30 -2.67
CA GLN A 81 -0.39 3.62 -4.02
C GLN A 81 0.58 4.59 -4.73
N GLU A 82 0.90 4.31 -5.99
CA GLU A 82 2.01 4.95 -6.71
C GLU A 82 1.94 6.48 -6.77
N HIS A 83 0.72 7.04 -6.81
CA HIS A 83 0.50 8.48 -6.90
C HIS A 83 0.56 9.23 -5.55
N VAL A 84 0.67 8.52 -4.41
CA VAL A 84 0.79 9.14 -3.06
C VAL A 84 2.00 8.66 -2.25
N ARG A 85 2.52 7.44 -2.49
CA ARG A 85 3.56 6.79 -1.66
C ARG A 85 4.79 7.66 -1.37
N ASP A 86 5.16 8.49 -2.35
CA ASP A 86 6.38 9.31 -2.38
C ASP A 86 6.08 10.81 -2.09
N LEU A 87 4.83 11.14 -1.69
CA LEU A 87 4.42 12.49 -1.28
C LEU A 87 4.50 12.67 0.25
N ASN A 88 4.77 13.91 0.69
CA ASN A 88 4.70 14.29 2.10
C ASN A 88 3.25 14.22 2.60
N VAL A 89 3.03 13.56 3.74
CA VAL A 89 1.69 13.30 4.26
C VAL A 89 1.24 14.35 5.26
N VAL A 90 -0.04 14.71 5.22
CA VAL A 90 -0.76 15.55 6.20
C VAL A 90 -1.79 14.63 6.85
N VAL A 91 -1.72 14.43 8.15
CA VAL A 91 -2.58 13.47 8.85
C VAL A 91 -3.45 14.24 9.85
N LEU A 92 -4.73 14.39 9.54
CA LEU A 92 -5.71 14.97 10.45
C LEU A 92 -6.45 13.83 11.16
N SER A 93 -6.35 13.81 12.49
CA SER A 93 -7.11 12.88 13.34
C SER A 93 -8.10 13.61 14.23
N VAL A 94 -9.28 13.02 14.43
CA VAL A 94 -10.28 13.50 15.40
C VAL A 94 -10.44 12.47 16.51
N ALA A 95 -9.83 12.73 17.66
CA ALA A 95 -9.90 11.89 18.86
C ALA A 95 -10.69 12.59 19.98
N GLY A 96 -11.22 11.82 20.94
CA GLY A 96 -12.02 12.34 22.05
C GLY A 96 -13.06 11.35 22.56
N ALA A 97 -13.92 11.81 23.47
CA ALA A 97 -14.89 10.96 24.17
C ALA A 97 -15.98 10.35 23.25
N PHE A 98 -16.57 9.24 23.69
CA PHE A 98 -17.56 8.50 22.91
C PHE A 98 -18.93 9.20 22.74
N ARG A 99 -19.65 8.86 21.65
CA ARG A 99 -20.85 9.55 21.07
C ARG A 99 -20.76 11.09 20.94
N LYS A 100 -19.59 11.73 21.05
CA LYS A 100 -19.42 13.19 20.87
C LYS A 100 -19.33 13.67 19.41
N GLY A 101 -19.92 12.92 18.47
CA GLY A 101 -20.07 13.32 17.06
C GLY A 101 -18.77 13.57 16.29
N LYS A 102 -17.75 12.72 16.45
CA LYS A 102 -16.44 12.84 15.75
C LYS A 102 -16.57 12.53 14.25
N SER A 103 -17.09 11.35 13.92
CA SER A 103 -17.30 10.86 12.55
C SER A 103 -18.24 11.80 11.76
N PHE A 104 -19.32 12.28 12.38
CA PHE A 104 -20.19 13.33 11.84
C PHE A 104 -19.45 14.63 11.45
N LEU A 105 -18.37 14.99 12.15
CA LEU A 105 -17.52 16.13 11.77
C LEU A 105 -16.57 15.76 10.61
N LEU A 106 -16.02 14.55 10.62
CA LEU A 106 -15.15 14.04 9.56
C LEU A 106 -15.89 13.91 8.22
N ASP A 107 -17.18 13.61 8.20
CA ASP A 107 -17.95 13.60 6.95
C ASP A 107 -18.10 14.99 6.31
N PHE A 108 -18.17 16.06 7.12
CA PHE A 108 -18.08 17.43 6.60
C PHE A 108 -16.66 17.77 6.12
N MET A 109 -15.63 17.19 6.75
CA MET A 109 -14.26 17.27 6.21
C MET A 109 -14.15 16.55 4.87
N LEU A 110 -14.72 15.36 4.71
CA LEU A 110 -14.79 14.63 3.43
C LEU A 110 -15.51 15.46 2.36
N ARG A 111 -16.68 16.02 2.66
CA ARG A 111 -17.40 16.95 1.74
C ARG A 111 -16.51 18.11 1.28
N TYR A 112 -15.72 18.70 2.18
CA TYR A 112 -14.76 19.76 1.83
C TYR A 112 -13.60 19.27 0.95
N MET A 113 -13.03 18.10 1.24
CA MET A 113 -11.91 17.53 0.47
C MET A 113 -12.30 17.18 -0.97
N HIS A 114 -13.49 16.60 -1.17
CA HIS A 114 -14.06 16.34 -2.50
C HIS A 114 -14.48 17.64 -3.21
N ASN A 115 -15.08 18.61 -2.51
CA ASN A 115 -15.61 19.85 -3.08
C ASN A 115 -14.93 21.11 -2.53
N GLN A 116 -13.68 21.37 -2.91
CA GLN A 116 -12.88 22.50 -2.39
C GLN A 116 -13.39 23.91 -2.78
N SER A 117 -14.58 24.02 -3.39
CA SER A 117 -15.22 25.29 -3.76
C SER A 117 -15.71 26.07 -2.51
N PRO A 118 -15.16 27.26 -2.19
CA PRO A 118 -15.37 27.90 -0.90
C PRO A 118 -16.82 28.34 -0.61
N SER A 119 -17.65 28.52 -1.65
CA SER A 119 -19.04 28.98 -1.52
C SER A 119 -20.09 27.87 -1.47
N SER A 120 -19.73 26.60 -1.73
CA SER A 120 -20.71 25.51 -1.91
C SER A 120 -20.30 24.15 -1.32
N TRP A 121 -19.11 24.05 -0.70
CA TRP A 121 -18.52 22.77 -0.27
C TRP A 121 -19.39 21.93 0.68
N MET A 122 -20.27 22.56 1.47
CA MET A 122 -21.10 21.85 2.45
C MET A 122 -22.15 20.92 1.82
N GLY A 123 -22.41 21.03 0.51
CA GLY A 123 -23.50 20.32 -0.18
C GLY A 123 -24.82 21.11 -0.16
N GLY A 124 -25.86 20.53 -0.78
CA GLY A 124 -27.22 21.05 -0.77
C GLY A 124 -27.96 20.80 0.53
N ASP A 125 -29.05 21.55 0.76
CA ASP A 125 -29.85 21.48 1.99
C ASP A 125 -30.53 20.12 2.22
N ASP A 126 -30.72 19.34 1.14
CA ASP A 126 -31.37 18.04 1.12
C ASP A 126 -30.42 16.84 0.97
N ASP A 127 -29.11 17.08 0.82
CA ASP A 127 -28.13 16.01 0.60
C ASP A 127 -27.79 15.29 1.92
N PRO A 128 -27.95 13.95 2.00
CA PRO A 128 -27.61 13.18 3.20
C PRO A 128 -26.08 13.09 3.38
N LEU A 129 -25.63 13.01 4.63
CA LEU A 129 -24.21 13.01 5.00
C LEU A 129 -23.68 11.58 4.97
N THR A 130 -22.69 11.34 4.12
CA THR A 130 -22.10 10.01 3.84
C THR A 130 -20.59 10.08 3.97
N GLY A 131 -20.00 9.10 4.66
CA GLY A 131 -18.56 9.03 4.89
C GLY A 131 -18.22 7.90 5.86
N PHE A 132 -17.69 8.24 7.02
CA PHE A 132 -17.48 7.31 8.14
C PHE A 132 -18.83 6.88 8.73
N THR A 133 -18.92 5.63 9.22
CA THR A 133 -20.19 5.12 9.79
C THR A 133 -20.56 5.87 11.06
N TRP A 134 -21.67 6.63 11.04
CA TRP A 134 -22.22 7.29 12.23
C TRP A 134 -23.73 7.04 12.37
N ARG A 135 -24.19 6.98 13.62
CA ARG A 135 -25.62 6.92 13.99
C ARG A 135 -25.85 7.53 15.38
N GLY A 136 -27.11 7.72 15.76
CA GLY A 136 -27.50 7.96 17.15
C GLY A 136 -27.37 6.69 18.03
N GLY A 137 -27.80 6.79 19.28
CA GLY A 137 -27.81 5.67 20.24
C GLY A 137 -26.68 5.71 21.29
N CYS A 138 -26.67 4.71 22.18
CA CYS A 138 -25.81 4.69 23.38
C CYS A 138 -24.65 3.68 23.31
N GLU A 139 -24.81 2.57 22.58
CA GLU A 139 -23.78 1.53 22.37
C GLU A 139 -22.65 2.02 21.46
N ARG A 140 -21.59 1.22 21.24
CA ARG A 140 -20.44 1.63 20.42
C ARG A 140 -20.62 1.57 18.90
N GLU A 141 -19.70 2.21 18.17
CA GLU A 141 -19.65 2.24 16.70
C GLU A 141 -18.23 1.97 16.19
N THR A 142 -17.40 3.02 16.13
CA THR A 142 -15.97 2.94 15.81
C THR A 142 -15.22 2.24 16.94
N THR A 143 -14.62 1.09 16.67
CA THR A 143 -13.56 0.49 17.50
C THR A 143 -12.19 0.83 16.92
N GLY A 144 -11.13 0.78 17.74
CA GLY A 144 -9.74 1.01 17.30
C GLY A 144 -9.50 2.32 16.52
N ILE A 145 -8.95 2.22 15.30
CA ILE A 145 -8.68 3.36 14.41
C ILE A 145 -9.12 3.04 12.97
N GLN A 146 -9.83 3.98 12.34
CA GLN A 146 -10.24 3.95 10.94
C GLN A 146 -9.61 5.10 10.15
N VAL A 147 -9.32 4.86 8.87
CA VAL A 147 -8.89 5.90 7.92
C VAL A 147 -9.83 5.94 6.72
N TRP A 148 -9.81 7.05 5.99
CA TRP A 148 -10.43 7.07 4.66
C TRP A 148 -9.54 6.33 3.66
N SER A 149 -10.15 5.56 2.75
CA SER A 149 -9.41 4.79 1.71
C SER A 149 -8.88 5.64 0.56
N GLU A 150 -9.49 6.79 0.29
CA GLU A 150 -9.01 7.76 -0.69
C GLU A 150 -8.07 8.75 0.00
N VAL A 151 -6.83 8.87 -0.51
CA VAL A 151 -5.83 9.80 0.01
C VAL A 151 -5.80 11.04 -0.88
N PHE A 152 -6.28 12.17 -0.37
CA PHE A 152 -6.50 13.36 -1.19
C PHE A 152 -5.19 14.08 -1.50
N VAL A 153 -4.79 14.14 -2.77
CA VAL A 153 -3.63 14.94 -3.19
C VAL A 153 -4.04 16.41 -3.33
N VAL A 154 -3.45 17.28 -2.51
CA VAL A 154 -3.70 18.72 -2.51
C VAL A 154 -2.44 19.47 -2.95
N GLU A 155 -2.59 20.42 -3.87
CA GLU A 155 -1.52 21.34 -4.28
C GLU A 155 -1.52 22.59 -3.39
N LYS A 156 -0.37 22.91 -2.81
CA LYS A 156 -0.16 24.07 -1.94
C LYS A 156 0.16 25.33 -2.75
N LYS A 157 0.08 26.49 -2.10
CA LYS A 157 0.40 27.81 -2.70
C LYS A 157 1.85 27.95 -3.18
N ASP A 158 2.75 27.05 -2.77
CA ASP A 158 4.15 26.96 -3.21
C ASP A 158 4.36 26.00 -4.40
N GLY A 159 3.29 25.37 -4.91
CA GLY A 159 3.35 24.35 -5.97
C GLY A 159 3.75 22.96 -5.50
N SER A 160 3.98 22.75 -4.20
CA SER A 160 4.21 21.41 -3.65
C SER A 160 2.90 20.62 -3.54
N LYS A 161 2.98 19.30 -3.73
CA LYS A 161 1.85 18.38 -3.58
C LYS A 161 1.99 17.60 -2.28
N VAL A 162 0.91 17.56 -1.52
CA VAL A 162 0.83 16.84 -0.24
C VAL A 162 -0.34 15.88 -0.25
N ALA A 163 -0.16 14.74 0.40
CA ALA A 163 -1.18 13.70 0.54
C ALA A 163 -1.94 13.90 1.86
N VAL A 164 -3.24 14.12 1.83
CA VAL A 164 -4.07 14.36 3.03
C VAL A 164 -4.83 13.10 3.42
N LEU A 165 -4.54 12.60 4.62
CA LEU A 165 -5.18 11.44 5.24
C LEU A 165 -6.10 11.90 6.37
N LEU A 166 -7.36 11.43 6.35
CA LEU A 166 -8.33 11.64 7.43
C LEU A 166 -8.45 10.38 8.29
N VAL A 167 -8.44 10.56 9.62
CA VAL A 167 -8.43 9.48 10.61
C VAL A 167 -9.57 9.69 11.62
N ASP A 168 -10.47 8.70 11.77
CA ASP A 168 -11.38 8.60 12.92
C ASP A 168 -10.82 7.60 13.92
N THR A 169 -11.00 7.89 15.21
CA THR A 169 -10.60 6.99 16.29
C THR A 169 -11.81 6.43 17.00
N GLN A 170 -11.66 5.33 17.74
CA GLN A 170 -12.65 4.97 18.77
C GLN A 170 -12.86 6.15 19.73
N GLY A 171 -14.09 6.29 20.23
CA GLY A 171 -14.35 7.24 21.30
C GLY A 171 -13.79 6.71 22.61
N ALA A 172 -12.96 7.52 23.27
CA ALA A 172 -12.47 7.18 24.60
C ALA A 172 -13.65 7.12 25.60
N PHE A 173 -13.50 6.27 26.62
CA PHE A 173 -14.43 6.08 27.73
C PHE A 173 -15.82 5.56 27.29
N ASP A 174 -15.82 4.50 26.46
CA ASP A 174 -16.98 3.60 26.37
C ASP A 174 -17.02 2.63 27.58
N SER A 175 -18.06 1.79 27.68
CA SER A 175 -18.28 0.89 28.82
C SER A 175 -17.68 -0.51 28.65
N GLN A 176 -16.80 -0.73 27.66
CA GLN A 176 -16.26 -2.04 27.26
C GLN A 176 -14.74 -2.03 27.08
N SER A 177 -14.16 -0.88 26.72
CA SER A 177 -12.71 -0.66 26.60
C SER A 177 -12.11 -0.06 27.87
N THR A 178 -10.89 -0.48 28.20
CA THR A 178 -10.17 0.00 29.40
C THR A 178 -9.61 1.42 29.20
N ILE A 179 -9.15 2.04 30.30
CA ILE A 179 -8.40 3.31 30.25
C ILE A 179 -7.10 3.14 29.43
N LYS A 180 -6.44 1.96 29.50
CA LYS A 180 -5.29 1.62 28.66
C LYS A 180 -5.68 1.63 27.18
N ASP A 181 -6.80 1.01 26.82
CA ASP A 181 -7.26 0.91 25.44
C ASP A 181 -7.52 2.29 24.84
N CYS A 182 -8.20 3.15 25.60
CA CYS A 182 -8.46 4.54 25.25
C CYS A 182 -7.16 5.35 25.09
N ALA A 183 -6.22 5.19 26.02
CA ALA A 183 -4.93 5.85 25.99
C ALA A 183 -4.06 5.38 24.81
N THR A 184 -4.08 4.09 24.47
CA THR A 184 -3.38 3.50 23.31
C THR A 184 -3.89 4.07 22.00
N VAL A 185 -5.21 4.07 21.78
CA VAL A 185 -5.83 4.64 20.57
C VAL A 185 -5.49 6.13 20.43
N PHE A 186 -5.61 6.89 21.52
CA PHE A 186 -5.27 8.32 21.52
C PHE A 186 -3.76 8.56 21.30
N ALA A 187 -2.89 7.70 21.83
CA ALA A 187 -1.44 7.77 21.66
C ALA A 187 -1.03 7.55 20.20
N LEU A 188 -1.48 6.44 19.61
CA LEU A 188 -1.20 6.09 18.21
C LEU A 188 -1.69 7.21 17.28
N SER A 189 -2.90 7.72 17.53
CA SER A 189 -3.47 8.88 16.86
C SER A 189 -2.60 10.15 16.99
N THR A 190 -2.13 10.49 18.20
CA THR A 190 -1.35 11.72 18.44
C THR A 190 0.07 11.63 17.88
N MET A 191 0.70 10.45 17.94
CA MET A 191 2.04 10.24 17.36
C MET A 191 2.02 10.24 15.83
N THR A 192 0.98 9.71 15.20
CA THR A 192 0.89 9.62 13.72
C THR A 192 0.31 10.88 13.08
N SER A 193 -0.59 11.61 13.76
CA SER A 193 -1.18 12.85 13.23
C SER A 193 -0.21 14.04 13.19
N SER A 194 -0.40 14.93 12.22
CA SER A 194 0.20 16.28 12.20
C SER A 194 -0.76 17.32 12.80
N VAL A 195 -2.07 17.08 12.66
CA VAL A 195 -3.14 17.85 13.29
C VAL A 195 -4.02 16.91 14.12
N GLN A 196 -3.85 16.95 15.45
CA GLN A 196 -4.73 16.27 16.38
C GLN A 196 -5.86 17.20 16.79
N VAL A 197 -7.09 16.91 16.36
CA VAL A 197 -8.30 17.52 16.91
C VAL A 197 -8.70 16.71 18.14
N TYR A 198 -8.83 17.37 19.29
CA TYR A 198 -9.33 16.80 20.54
C TYR A 198 -10.77 17.30 20.75
N ASN A 199 -11.73 16.43 20.42
CA ASN A 199 -13.16 16.72 20.39
C ASN A 199 -13.78 16.48 21.78
N LEU A 200 -13.94 17.56 22.54
CA LEU A 200 -14.51 17.60 23.88
C LEU A 200 -15.96 18.12 23.86
N SER A 201 -16.68 17.95 24.97
CA SER A 201 -18.11 18.28 25.07
C SER A 201 -18.34 19.30 26.18
N GLN A 202 -18.96 20.43 25.85
CA GLN A 202 -19.32 21.57 26.71
C GLN A 202 -18.16 22.35 27.35
N ASN A 203 -17.05 21.70 27.74
CA ASN A 203 -15.98 22.33 28.53
C ASN A 203 -14.60 21.69 28.27
N ILE A 204 -13.57 22.21 28.95
CA ILE A 204 -12.34 21.48 29.25
C ILE A 204 -12.32 21.25 30.77
N GLN A 205 -12.28 19.98 31.16
CA GLN A 205 -12.16 19.53 32.54
C GLN A 205 -10.69 19.24 32.89
N GLU A 206 -10.38 18.96 34.16
CA GLU A 206 -8.99 18.62 34.55
C GLU A 206 -8.64 17.17 34.21
N ASP A 207 -9.63 16.27 34.19
CA ASP A 207 -9.50 14.89 33.71
C ASP A 207 -9.17 14.83 32.20
N ASP A 208 -9.78 15.69 31.37
CA ASP A 208 -9.39 15.86 29.95
C ASP A 208 -7.90 16.18 29.78
N LEU A 209 -7.32 16.93 30.73
CA LEU A 209 -5.90 17.30 30.74
C LEU A 209 -5.02 16.19 31.34
N GLN A 210 -5.52 15.42 32.31
CA GLN A 210 -4.82 14.24 32.84
C GLN A 210 -4.69 13.13 31.78
N HIS A 211 -5.66 12.96 30.90
CA HIS A 211 -5.52 12.04 29.76
C HIS A 211 -4.39 12.45 28.79
N LEU A 212 -4.06 13.75 28.72
CA LEU A 212 -2.89 14.22 27.96
C LEU A 212 -1.56 13.98 28.69
N GLN A 213 -1.57 13.64 29.99
CA GLN A 213 -0.35 13.48 30.80
C GLN A 213 0.55 12.33 30.30
N LEU A 214 0.00 11.26 29.71
CA LEU A 214 0.80 10.19 29.13
C LEU A 214 1.78 10.71 28.04
N PHE A 215 1.33 11.69 27.26
CA PHE A 215 2.13 12.33 26.21
C PHE A 215 3.12 13.35 26.76
N THR A 216 2.85 13.89 27.97
CA THR A 216 3.76 14.82 28.64
C THR A 216 5.07 14.17 29.05
N GLU A 217 5.05 12.94 29.56
CA GLU A 217 6.28 12.22 29.93
C GLU A 217 7.05 11.73 28.69
N TYR A 218 6.37 11.31 27.62
CA TYR A 218 7.03 11.03 26.34
C TYR A 218 7.70 12.27 25.76
N GLY A 219 6.99 13.39 25.68
CA GLY A 219 7.53 14.61 25.12
C GLY A 219 8.65 15.23 25.96
N ARG A 220 8.62 15.04 27.29
CA ARG A 220 9.75 15.39 28.16
C ARG A 220 11.01 14.64 27.78
N LEU A 221 10.95 13.30 27.67
CA LEU A 221 12.12 12.51 27.24
C LEU A 221 12.54 12.82 25.79
N ALA A 222 11.59 13.14 24.90
CA ALA A 222 11.89 13.54 23.52
C ALA A 222 12.74 14.82 23.50
N MET A 223 12.33 15.83 24.26
CA MET A 223 13.06 17.09 24.39
C MET A 223 14.45 16.90 25.04
N GLU A 224 14.58 15.99 26.00
CA GLU A 224 15.87 15.64 26.63
C GLU A 224 16.90 15.03 25.64
N GLN A 225 16.45 14.41 24.55
CA GLN A 225 17.33 13.76 23.55
C GLN A 225 17.48 14.52 22.23
N ILE A 226 16.43 15.22 21.80
CA ILE A 226 16.28 15.76 20.44
C ILE A 226 16.24 17.30 20.42
N PHE A 227 15.99 17.94 21.57
CA PHE A 227 15.80 19.40 21.75
C PHE A 227 14.64 20.05 20.95
N GLU A 228 13.91 19.27 20.15
CA GLU A 228 12.70 19.69 19.44
C GLU A 228 11.44 19.14 20.12
N LYS A 229 10.27 19.70 19.76
CA LYS A 229 8.98 19.20 20.28
C LYS A 229 8.52 17.97 19.50
N PRO A 230 7.97 16.94 20.14
CA PRO A 230 7.53 15.69 19.47
C PRO A 230 6.28 15.85 18.59
N PHE A 231 5.39 16.79 18.89
CA PHE A 231 4.09 16.92 18.25
C PHE A 231 3.88 18.31 17.65
N GLN A 232 3.07 18.36 16.58
CA GLN A 232 2.85 19.58 15.80
C GLN A 232 1.63 20.36 16.32
N LYS A 233 0.43 20.16 15.75
CA LYS A 233 -0.75 21.00 16.02
C LYS A 233 -1.81 20.24 16.84
N LEU A 234 -2.10 20.72 18.05
CA LEU A 234 -3.25 20.29 18.87
C LEU A 234 -4.38 21.32 18.78
N VAL A 235 -5.60 20.86 18.52
CA VAL A 235 -6.80 21.71 18.46
C VAL A 235 -7.88 21.19 19.41
N PHE A 236 -8.09 21.88 20.53
CA PHE A 236 -9.21 21.61 21.43
C PHE A 236 -10.52 22.08 20.78
N LEU A 237 -11.30 21.16 20.24
CA LEU A 237 -12.62 21.44 19.69
C LEU A 237 -13.68 21.20 20.78
N ILE A 238 -14.24 22.27 21.33
CA ILE A 238 -15.29 22.18 22.33
C ILE A 238 -16.64 22.22 21.62
N ARG A 239 -17.32 21.09 21.62
CA ARG A 239 -18.70 20.90 21.11
C ARG A 239 -19.70 21.46 22.11
N ASP A 240 -20.87 21.86 21.63
CA ASP A 240 -22.02 22.22 22.47
C ASP A 240 -21.72 23.37 23.46
N TRP A 241 -20.94 24.37 23.04
CA TRP A 241 -20.53 25.47 23.91
C TRP A 241 -21.72 26.39 24.28
N CYS A 242 -22.08 26.38 25.57
CA CYS A 242 -23.27 27.07 26.11
C CYS A 242 -23.06 28.55 26.46
N TYR A 243 -21.83 29.08 26.38
CA TYR A 243 -21.46 30.38 26.98
C TYR A 243 -20.88 31.41 25.98
N PRO A 244 -21.53 31.66 24.83
CA PRO A 244 -21.03 32.60 23.81
C PRO A 244 -20.89 34.05 24.31
N TYR A 245 -21.60 34.40 25.39
CA TYR A 245 -21.55 35.70 26.05
C TYR A 245 -20.29 35.92 26.91
N GLU A 246 -19.61 34.87 27.37
CA GLU A 246 -18.28 34.97 28.00
C GLU A 246 -17.16 34.82 26.97
N HIS A 247 -17.25 33.78 26.14
CA HIS A 247 -16.30 33.48 25.09
C HIS A 247 -17.06 33.16 23.80
N VAL A 248 -17.01 34.08 22.83
CA VAL A 248 -17.69 33.98 21.53
C VAL A 248 -17.32 32.70 20.78
N TYR A 249 -18.18 32.23 19.87
CA TYR A 249 -17.89 31.06 19.06
C TYR A 249 -16.64 31.24 18.16
N GLY A 250 -16.11 30.11 17.69
CA GLY A 250 -14.94 30.04 16.82
C GLY A 250 -13.59 30.14 17.54
N LEU A 251 -12.54 30.34 16.75
CA LEU A 251 -11.13 30.32 17.18
C LEU A 251 -10.78 31.46 18.16
N GLN A 252 -11.32 32.67 17.95
CA GLN A 252 -10.96 33.84 18.76
C GLN A 252 -11.50 33.80 20.19
N GLY A 253 -12.66 33.18 20.42
CA GLY A 253 -13.13 32.93 21.79
C GLY A 253 -12.44 31.72 22.42
N GLY A 254 -12.24 30.66 21.63
CA GLY A 254 -11.59 29.42 22.07
C GLY A 254 -10.16 29.62 22.54
N ASN A 255 -9.30 30.30 21.79
CA ASN A 255 -7.93 30.58 22.24
C ASN A 255 -7.90 31.35 23.57
N ARG A 256 -8.73 32.39 23.74
CA ARG A 256 -8.86 33.14 25.00
C ARG A 256 -9.43 32.30 26.16
N PHE A 257 -10.29 31.33 25.86
CA PHE A 257 -10.78 30.36 26.85
C PHE A 257 -9.68 29.37 27.26
N LEU A 258 -8.92 28.87 26.29
CA LEU A 258 -7.83 27.92 26.49
C LEU A 258 -6.67 28.54 27.28
N GLU A 259 -6.26 29.77 26.97
CA GLU A 259 -5.28 30.53 27.75
C GLU A 259 -5.67 30.62 29.23
N LYS A 260 -6.94 30.95 29.52
CA LYS A 260 -7.53 31.02 30.88
C LYS A 260 -7.55 29.67 31.60
N ARG A 261 -7.58 28.55 30.86
CA ARG A 261 -7.58 27.16 31.36
C ARG A 261 -6.17 26.59 31.57
N LEU A 262 -5.26 26.80 30.63
CA LEU A 262 -3.87 26.33 30.67
C LEU A 262 -2.94 27.24 31.50
N GLN A 263 -3.39 28.44 31.88
CA GLN A 263 -2.64 29.31 32.79
C GLN A 263 -2.23 28.56 34.07
N VAL A 264 -0.92 28.41 34.24
CA VAL A 264 -0.30 27.89 35.46
C VAL A 264 -0.46 28.92 36.58
N LYS A 265 -1.00 28.51 37.73
CA LYS A 265 -1.24 29.35 38.90
C LYS A 265 -0.58 28.70 40.12
N GLN A 266 0.08 29.50 40.95
CA GLN A 266 0.85 29.03 42.10
C GLN A 266 -0.01 28.31 43.17
N ASN A 267 -1.34 28.47 43.14
CA ASN A 267 -2.29 27.79 44.02
C ASN A 267 -2.88 26.48 43.44
N GLN A 268 -2.45 26.03 42.25
CA GLN A 268 -2.79 24.71 41.72
C GLN A 268 -1.89 23.64 42.33
N HIS A 269 -2.41 22.41 42.48
CA HIS A 269 -1.60 21.24 42.84
C HIS A 269 -0.43 21.05 41.85
N GLU A 270 0.71 20.52 42.31
CA GLU A 270 1.93 20.49 41.50
C GLU A 270 1.75 19.70 40.20
N GLU A 271 1.04 18.57 40.27
CA GLU A 271 0.63 17.76 39.10
C GLU A 271 -0.11 18.59 38.05
N LEU A 272 -1.09 19.40 38.47
CA LEU A 272 -1.90 20.24 37.60
C LEU A 272 -1.10 21.39 36.97
N GLN A 273 -0.05 21.86 37.64
CA GLN A 273 0.92 22.78 37.07
C GLN A 273 1.84 22.06 36.06
N ASN A 274 2.28 20.85 36.38
CA ASN A 274 3.23 20.09 35.56
C ASN A 274 2.58 19.61 34.24
N VAL A 275 1.35 19.09 34.28
CA VAL A 275 0.55 18.79 33.08
C VAL A 275 0.46 20.01 32.15
N ARG A 276 0.13 21.18 32.68
CA ARG A 276 0.05 22.44 31.92
C ARG A 276 1.39 22.86 31.30
N LYS A 277 2.48 22.84 32.08
CA LYS A 277 3.84 23.14 31.60
C LYS A 277 4.22 22.23 30.44
N HIS A 278 4.01 20.92 30.59
CA HIS A 278 4.41 19.95 29.58
C HIS A 278 3.51 19.94 28.34
N ILE A 279 2.20 20.22 28.44
CA ILE A 279 1.35 20.38 27.24
C ILE A 279 1.94 21.47 26.33
N HIS A 280 2.37 22.60 26.90
CA HIS A 280 3.07 23.65 26.15
C HIS A 280 4.47 23.24 25.64
N SER A 281 5.13 22.26 26.26
CA SER A 281 6.43 21.74 25.81
C SER A 281 6.31 20.68 24.71
N CYS A 282 5.21 19.92 24.68
CA CYS A 282 5.04 18.78 23.76
C CYS A 282 4.53 19.17 22.37
N PHE A 283 3.70 20.22 22.25
CA PHE A 283 3.08 20.62 20.98
C PHE A 283 3.68 21.93 20.43
N SER A 284 3.97 22.00 19.13
CA SER A 284 4.46 23.22 18.47
C SER A 284 3.41 24.33 18.43
N SER A 285 2.16 23.97 18.15
CA SER A 285 1.00 24.86 18.12
C SER A 285 -0.16 24.25 18.90
N ILE A 286 -0.82 25.06 19.73
CA ILE A 286 -2.03 24.67 20.47
C ILE A 286 -3.09 25.75 20.21
N GLY A 287 -4.27 25.33 19.78
CA GLY A 287 -5.43 26.21 19.59
C GLY A 287 -6.69 25.62 20.18
N CYS A 288 -7.75 26.43 20.27
CA CYS A 288 -9.07 25.97 20.69
C CYS A 288 -10.16 26.64 19.86
N PHE A 289 -11.19 25.88 19.51
CA PHE A 289 -12.35 26.33 18.74
C PHE A 289 -13.63 26.00 19.51
N LEU A 290 -14.49 27.00 19.70
CA LEU A 290 -15.77 26.85 20.39
C LEU A 290 -16.88 26.69 19.35
N LEU A 291 -17.51 25.51 19.32
CA LEU A 291 -18.59 25.19 18.40
C LEU A 291 -19.93 25.19 19.15
N PRO A 292 -21.01 25.80 18.61
CA PRO A 292 -22.34 25.74 19.22
C PRO A 292 -22.89 24.31 19.22
N HIS A 293 -24.04 24.12 19.85
CA HIS A 293 -24.81 22.89 19.76
C HIS A 293 -25.44 22.77 18.34
N PRO A 294 -25.43 21.60 17.68
CA PRO A 294 -25.89 21.45 16.28
C PRO A 294 -27.41 21.55 16.09
N GLY A 295 -28.18 21.62 17.18
CA GLY A 295 -29.64 21.70 17.18
C GLY A 295 -30.29 20.43 17.74
N LEU A 296 -31.44 20.57 18.41
CA LEU A 296 -32.09 19.44 19.10
C LEU A 296 -32.47 18.30 18.14
N LYS A 297 -32.82 18.60 16.88
CA LYS A 297 -33.09 17.60 15.84
C LYS A 297 -31.91 16.65 15.65
N VAL A 298 -30.71 17.19 15.50
CA VAL A 298 -29.46 16.43 15.30
C VAL A 298 -29.15 15.53 16.50
N ALA A 299 -29.46 16.00 17.70
CA ALA A 299 -29.17 15.28 18.94
C ALA A 299 -30.18 14.18 19.31
N THR A 300 -31.46 14.29 18.89
CA THR A 300 -32.54 13.41 19.39
C THR A 300 -33.36 12.68 18.33
N ASN A 301 -33.29 13.05 17.04
CA ASN A 301 -34.04 12.36 15.99
C ASN A 301 -33.27 11.11 15.52
N PRO A 302 -33.81 9.88 15.71
CA PRO A 302 -33.14 8.65 15.24
C PRO A 302 -33.09 8.55 13.71
N ASN A 303 -33.94 9.29 13.00
CA ASN A 303 -34.04 9.29 11.54
C ASN A 303 -33.29 10.48 10.90
N PHE A 304 -32.36 11.12 11.62
CA PHE A 304 -31.55 12.20 11.08
C PHE A 304 -30.40 11.67 10.22
N ASP A 305 -30.38 12.04 8.95
CA ASP A 305 -29.46 11.58 7.91
C ASP A 305 -28.42 12.64 7.49
N GLY A 306 -28.18 13.65 8.35
CA GLY A 306 -27.09 14.62 8.17
C GLY A 306 -27.40 15.85 7.32
N ARG A 307 -28.62 15.97 6.77
CA ARG A 307 -29.05 17.10 5.92
C ARG A 307 -28.90 18.46 6.60
N LEU A 308 -28.36 19.44 5.87
CA LEU A 308 -28.10 20.78 6.39
C LEU A 308 -29.36 21.51 6.87
N LYS A 309 -30.52 21.28 6.24
CA LYS A 309 -31.80 21.92 6.61
C LYS A 309 -32.28 21.65 8.05
N ASP A 310 -31.82 20.55 8.65
CA ASP A 310 -32.21 20.13 10.00
C ASP A 310 -31.14 20.46 11.07
N ILE A 311 -30.00 21.02 10.64
CA ILE A 311 -28.90 21.54 11.49
C ILE A 311 -29.12 23.04 11.77
N ASP A 312 -28.70 23.51 12.94
CA ASP A 312 -28.75 24.93 13.33
C ASP A 312 -27.91 25.85 12.41
N ASN A 313 -28.38 27.07 12.18
CA ASN A 313 -27.72 28.06 11.33
C ASN A 313 -26.46 28.66 11.98
N GLU A 314 -26.40 28.77 13.31
CA GLU A 314 -25.17 29.17 14.00
C GLU A 314 -24.11 28.06 13.86
N PHE A 315 -24.52 26.79 13.98
CA PHE A 315 -23.61 25.65 13.77
C PHE A 315 -23.06 25.61 12.35
N LYS A 316 -23.91 25.78 11.33
CA LYS A 316 -23.46 25.87 9.92
C LYS A 316 -22.46 27.01 9.70
N ARG A 317 -22.70 28.20 10.26
CA ARG A 317 -21.77 29.34 10.16
C ARG A 317 -20.41 29.04 10.77
N GLU A 318 -20.36 28.43 11.96
CA GLU A 318 -19.07 28.12 12.60
C GLU A 318 -18.39 26.88 12.00
N LEU A 319 -19.14 25.96 11.41
CA LEU A 319 -18.59 24.85 10.62
C LEU A 319 -17.93 25.35 9.33
N GLN A 320 -18.51 26.37 8.67
CA GLN A 320 -17.89 27.10 7.54
C GLN A 320 -16.55 27.74 7.91
N ASN A 321 -16.36 28.14 9.17
CA ASN A 321 -15.09 28.65 9.69
C ASN A 321 -14.11 27.52 10.07
N LEU A 322 -14.61 26.44 10.69
CA LEU A 322 -13.81 25.36 11.26
C LEU A 322 -13.11 24.49 10.21
N VAL A 323 -13.81 24.04 9.17
CA VAL A 323 -13.24 23.07 8.23
C VAL A 323 -12.11 23.67 7.38
N PRO A 324 -12.24 24.87 6.78
CA PRO A 324 -11.12 25.53 6.09
C PRO A 324 -9.94 25.89 7.02
N LEU A 325 -10.19 26.20 8.30
CA LEU A 325 -9.12 26.43 9.30
C LEU A 325 -8.24 25.18 9.55
N LEU A 326 -8.78 23.99 9.28
CA LEU A 326 -8.07 22.72 9.41
C LEU A 326 -7.53 22.18 8.08
N LEU A 327 -8.27 22.36 6.98
CA LEU A 327 -8.04 21.66 5.70
C LEU A 327 -7.82 22.55 4.47
N ALA A 328 -7.93 23.88 4.55
CA ALA A 328 -7.54 24.72 3.42
C ALA A 328 -6.04 24.53 3.11
N PRO A 329 -5.59 24.56 1.84
CA PRO A 329 -4.21 24.26 1.45
C PRO A 329 -3.13 25.05 2.20
N GLU A 330 -3.48 26.26 2.66
CA GLU A 330 -2.64 27.17 3.44
C GLU A 330 -2.38 26.70 4.88
N ASN A 331 -3.32 25.92 5.44
CA ASN A 331 -3.34 25.46 6.83
C ASN A 331 -2.83 24.00 6.99
N LEU A 332 -2.54 23.31 5.88
CA LEU A 332 -2.12 21.91 5.84
C LEU A 332 -0.68 21.75 6.37
N VAL A 333 -0.55 21.28 7.61
CA VAL A 333 0.72 20.94 8.26
C VAL A 333 1.17 19.55 7.82
N GLU A 334 2.23 19.47 7.02
CA GLU A 334 2.90 18.20 6.70
C GLU A 334 3.42 17.54 7.98
N LYS A 335 3.33 16.21 8.07
CA LYS A 335 3.80 15.45 9.21
C LYS A 335 5.32 15.54 9.30
N GLU A 336 5.81 15.92 10.48
CA GLU A 336 7.24 15.96 10.80
C GLU A 336 7.52 15.09 12.03
N ILE A 337 8.63 14.37 12.00
CA ILE A 337 9.20 13.61 13.12
C ILE A 337 10.71 13.87 13.10
N ASN A 338 11.31 14.19 14.25
CA ASN A 338 12.72 14.63 14.34
C ASN A 338 13.04 15.86 13.44
N GLY A 339 12.07 16.73 13.16
CA GLY A 339 12.23 17.85 12.22
C GLY A 339 12.48 17.42 10.75
N ALA A 340 12.32 16.13 10.43
CA ALA A 340 12.27 15.62 9.07
C ALA A 340 10.80 15.44 8.65
N LYS A 341 10.48 15.82 7.41
CA LYS A 341 9.16 15.59 6.80
C LYS A 341 8.96 14.11 6.52
N VAL A 342 7.72 13.63 6.69
CA VAL A 342 7.32 12.22 6.61
C VAL A 342 6.46 12.01 5.36
N THR A 343 6.80 11.01 4.55
CA THR A 343 5.99 10.59 3.39
C THR A 343 4.88 9.59 3.76
N CYS A 344 3.97 9.29 2.83
CA CYS A 344 3.00 8.20 2.99
C CYS A 344 3.67 6.84 3.27
N ARG A 345 4.76 6.52 2.58
CA ARG A 345 5.57 5.31 2.83
C ARG A 345 6.16 5.30 4.24
N ASP A 346 6.73 6.43 4.67
CA ASP A 346 7.38 6.55 5.97
C ASP A 346 6.36 6.35 7.12
N LEU A 347 5.16 6.91 6.97
CA LEU A 347 4.07 6.83 7.94
C LEU A 347 3.66 5.39 8.24
N LEU A 348 3.67 4.51 7.23
CA LEU A 348 3.39 3.08 7.37
C LEU A 348 4.37 2.40 8.33
N GLU A 349 5.67 2.65 8.17
CA GLU A 349 6.70 2.07 9.07
C GLU A 349 6.63 2.66 10.47
N TYR A 350 6.25 3.93 10.63
CA TYR A 350 5.89 4.49 11.94
C TYR A 350 4.69 3.77 12.57
N PHE A 351 3.60 3.50 11.84
CA PHE A 351 2.47 2.70 12.37
C PHE A 351 2.91 1.27 12.78
N LYS A 352 3.67 0.58 11.92
CA LYS A 352 4.21 -0.77 12.19
C LYS A 352 5.16 -0.82 13.38
N ALA A 353 5.93 0.23 13.62
CA ALA A 353 6.79 0.34 14.80
C ALA A 353 5.96 0.65 16.05
N TYR A 354 5.08 1.66 16.01
CA TYR A 354 4.31 2.10 17.16
C TYR A 354 3.34 1.01 17.68
N ILE A 355 2.67 0.25 16.82
CA ILE A 355 1.72 -0.77 17.28
C ILE A 355 2.40 -1.85 18.15
N LYS A 356 3.63 -2.28 17.77
CA LYS A 356 4.40 -3.33 18.47
C LYS A 356 4.73 -2.95 19.92
N ILE A 357 4.87 -1.65 20.21
CA ILE A 357 5.15 -1.15 21.56
C ILE A 357 3.91 -1.25 22.46
N TYR A 358 2.72 -1.08 21.87
CA TYR A 358 1.43 -1.07 22.57
C TYR A 358 0.75 -2.44 22.64
N GLN A 359 1.35 -3.47 22.03
CA GLN A 359 0.93 -4.87 22.12
C GLN A 359 1.30 -5.54 23.46
N GLY A 360 2.09 -4.89 24.32
CA GLY A 360 2.38 -5.38 25.66
C GLY A 360 1.20 -5.26 26.63
N GLU A 361 1.25 -5.99 27.76
CA GLU A 361 0.21 -5.93 28.80
C GLU A 361 0.14 -4.56 29.49
N GLU A 362 1.28 -3.92 29.75
CA GLU A 362 1.38 -2.58 30.35
C GLU A 362 1.37 -1.45 29.31
N LEU A 363 1.10 -0.21 29.74
CA LEU A 363 1.37 0.97 28.90
C LEU A 363 2.90 1.12 28.72
N PRO A 364 3.40 1.34 27.49
CA PRO A 364 4.83 1.29 27.23
C PRO A 364 5.58 2.43 27.92
N HIS A 365 6.67 2.09 28.62
CA HIS A 365 7.52 3.08 29.26
C HIS A 365 8.07 4.08 28.22
N PRO A 366 8.09 5.41 28.47
CA PRO A 366 8.34 6.38 27.40
C PRO A 366 9.71 6.31 26.72
N LYS A 367 10.71 5.67 27.35
CA LYS A 367 12.00 5.33 26.69
C LYS A 367 11.81 4.35 25.52
N SER A 368 10.92 3.37 25.65
CA SER A 368 10.62 2.39 24.59
C SER A 368 9.93 3.06 23.41
N MET A 369 9.06 4.04 23.67
CA MET A 369 8.44 4.87 22.63
C MET A 369 9.47 5.66 21.83
N LEU A 370 10.49 6.23 22.48
CA LEU A 370 11.58 6.92 21.78
C LEU A 370 12.47 5.95 20.98
N GLN A 371 12.84 4.81 21.58
CA GLN A 371 13.64 3.80 20.88
C GLN A 371 12.93 3.34 19.61
N ALA A 372 11.66 2.98 19.67
CA ALA A 372 10.89 2.58 18.50
C ALA A 372 10.67 3.73 17.48
N THR A 373 10.61 4.99 17.93
CA THR A 373 10.62 6.16 17.03
C THR A 373 11.95 6.25 16.26
N ALA A 374 13.07 5.91 16.92
CA ALA A 374 14.37 5.82 16.28
C ALA A 374 14.49 4.61 15.35
N GLU A 375 14.00 3.44 15.75
CA GLU A 375 13.95 2.24 14.89
C GLU A 375 13.16 2.51 13.61
N ALA A 376 11.95 3.06 13.73
CA ALA A 376 11.13 3.48 12.59
C ALA A 376 11.86 4.47 11.66
N ASN A 377 12.46 5.52 12.24
CA ASN A 377 13.16 6.54 11.46
C ASN A 377 14.39 5.96 10.72
N ASN A 378 15.13 5.03 11.33
CA ASN A 378 16.25 4.36 10.67
C ASN A 378 15.76 3.39 9.59
N LEU A 379 14.71 2.57 9.85
CA LEU A 379 14.10 1.66 8.87
C LEU A 379 13.55 2.41 7.65
N THR A 380 12.86 3.54 7.87
CA THR A 380 12.41 4.45 6.82
C THR A 380 13.57 4.93 5.95
N ALA A 381 14.68 5.35 6.56
CA ALA A 381 15.87 5.78 5.82
C ALA A 381 16.52 4.62 5.01
N VAL A 382 16.52 3.39 5.54
CA VAL A 382 16.95 2.18 4.80
C VAL A 382 16.04 1.95 3.59
N ALA A 383 14.72 1.96 3.78
CA ALA A 383 13.75 1.72 2.71
C ALA A 383 13.82 2.79 1.60
N GLY A 384 14.01 4.06 1.96
CA GLY A 384 14.20 5.16 1.00
C GLY A 384 15.49 5.02 0.18
N ALA A 385 16.61 4.69 0.83
CA ALA A 385 17.89 4.47 0.15
C ALA A 385 17.87 3.22 -0.75
N LYS A 386 17.23 2.14 -0.30
CA LYS A 386 17.08 0.87 -1.05
C LYS A 386 16.25 1.03 -2.33
N ASP A 387 15.12 1.75 -2.26
CA ASP A 387 14.29 2.06 -3.43
C ASP A 387 15.00 3.03 -4.40
N SER A 388 15.74 4.01 -3.87
CA SER A 388 16.55 4.92 -4.68
C SER A 388 17.64 4.17 -5.48
N TYR A 389 18.31 3.21 -4.84
CA TYR A 389 19.22 2.28 -5.51
C TYR A 389 18.52 1.41 -6.55
N GLY A 390 17.37 0.81 -6.21
CA GLY A 390 16.61 -0.07 -7.11
C GLY A 390 16.22 0.64 -8.40
N LYS A 391 15.61 1.84 -8.28
CA LYS A 391 15.25 2.71 -9.40
C LYS A 391 16.45 3.12 -10.26
N ALA A 392 17.62 3.36 -9.65
CA ALA A 392 18.84 3.70 -10.38
C ALA A 392 19.45 2.49 -11.12
N MET A 393 19.53 1.32 -10.47
CA MET A 393 20.00 0.08 -11.10
C MET A 393 19.09 -0.36 -12.25
N GLU A 394 17.77 -0.19 -12.12
CA GLU A 394 16.82 -0.51 -13.18
C GLU A 394 17.00 0.39 -14.42
N GLN A 395 17.36 1.67 -14.24
CA GLN A 395 17.75 2.56 -15.34
C GLN A 395 19.06 2.15 -16.02
N VAL A 396 19.94 1.40 -15.34
CA VAL A 396 21.21 0.88 -15.86
C VAL A 396 21.02 -0.47 -16.56
N CYS A 397 20.47 -1.48 -15.88
CA CYS A 397 20.43 -2.87 -16.35
C CYS A 397 19.03 -3.53 -16.37
N GLY A 398 17.95 -2.80 -16.08
CA GLY A 398 16.55 -3.27 -16.14
C GLY A 398 16.13 -3.79 -17.52
N GLY A 399 14.94 -4.39 -17.63
CA GLY A 399 14.50 -5.22 -18.76
C GLY A 399 14.93 -4.71 -20.15
N ASP A 400 14.52 -3.48 -20.50
CA ASP A 400 14.72 -2.86 -21.82
C ASP A 400 16.16 -2.39 -22.11
N LYS A 401 17.09 -2.54 -21.15
CA LYS A 401 18.49 -2.11 -21.28
C LYS A 401 19.36 -3.22 -21.89
N PRO A 402 20.34 -2.89 -22.74
CA PRO A 402 21.26 -3.87 -23.31
C PRO A 402 22.11 -4.56 -22.23
N TYR A 403 22.78 -5.66 -22.59
CA TYR A 403 23.72 -6.35 -21.70
C TYR A 403 24.90 -5.43 -21.35
N ILE A 404 25.27 -5.39 -20.06
CA ILE A 404 26.43 -4.67 -19.55
C ILE A 404 27.47 -5.69 -19.07
N ALA A 405 28.76 -5.44 -19.34
CA ALA A 405 29.81 -6.34 -18.89
C ALA A 405 29.89 -6.37 -17.33
N PRO A 406 30.17 -7.53 -16.69
CA PRO A 406 30.07 -7.63 -15.23
C PRO A 406 31.00 -6.67 -14.47
N MET A 407 32.15 -6.32 -15.04
CA MET A 407 33.08 -5.31 -14.47
C MET A 407 32.47 -3.90 -14.45
N ASP A 408 31.75 -3.52 -15.51
CA ASP A 408 31.10 -2.21 -15.60
C ASP A 408 29.82 -2.17 -14.74
N LEU A 409 29.09 -3.28 -14.66
CA LEU A 409 27.94 -3.43 -13.75
C LEU A 409 28.37 -3.34 -12.28
N GLN A 410 29.42 -4.04 -11.88
CA GLN A 410 30.04 -3.95 -10.56
C GLN A 410 30.44 -2.50 -10.22
N ARG A 411 31.05 -1.79 -11.17
CA ARG A 411 31.45 -0.39 -10.99
C ARG A 411 30.24 0.55 -10.84
N GLN A 412 29.15 0.33 -11.59
CA GLN A 412 27.91 1.09 -11.41
C GLN A 412 27.26 0.78 -10.06
N HIS A 413 27.22 -0.48 -9.66
CA HIS A 413 26.75 -0.91 -8.34
C HIS A 413 27.54 -0.23 -7.22
N GLU A 414 28.87 -0.21 -7.25
CA GLU A 414 29.70 0.46 -6.23
C GLU A 414 29.40 1.97 -6.13
N GLN A 415 29.23 2.65 -7.28
CA GLN A 415 28.87 4.07 -7.32
C GLN A 415 27.47 4.36 -6.77
N LEU A 416 26.48 3.52 -7.12
CA LEU A 416 25.09 3.67 -6.65
C LEU A 416 24.92 3.24 -5.18
N LYS A 417 25.69 2.25 -4.72
CA LYS A 417 25.75 1.81 -3.32
C LYS A 417 26.31 2.92 -2.43
N GLU A 418 27.46 3.50 -2.77
CA GLU A 418 28.01 4.65 -2.01
C GLU A 418 27.05 5.85 -2.04
N THR A 419 26.40 6.14 -3.18
CA THR A 419 25.38 7.21 -3.27
C THR A 419 24.21 6.96 -2.32
N SER A 420 23.70 5.73 -2.24
CA SER A 420 22.59 5.36 -1.36
C SER A 420 22.99 5.33 0.13
N ILE A 421 24.24 4.96 0.43
CA ILE A 421 24.81 5.07 1.78
C ILE A 421 24.96 6.54 2.18
N GLN A 422 25.40 7.43 1.28
CA GLN A 422 25.46 8.88 1.53
C GLN A 422 24.07 9.48 1.75
N GLN A 423 23.07 9.07 0.95
CA GLN A 423 21.67 9.42 1.15
C GLN A 423 21.19 8.96 2.55
N PHE A 424 21.36 7.69 2.91
CA PHE A 424 21.03 7.18 4.25
C PHE A 424 21.71 7.98 5.36
N ARG A 425 23.02 8.24 5.24
CA ARG A 425 23.80 9.02 6.22
C ARG A 425 23.26 10.44 6.39
N SER A 426 22.86 11.11 5.30
CA SER A 426 22.36 12.49 5.31
C SER A 426 21.02 12.70 6.03
N VAL A 427 20.16 11.67 6.15
CA VAL A 427 18.89 11.78 6.88
C VAL A 427 19.14 12.06 8.36
N LYS A 428 18.43 13.03 8.94
CA LYS A 428 18.52 13.35 10.39
C LYS A 428 17.86 12.22 11.22
N LYS A 429 18.70 11.32 11.75
CA LYS A 429 18.27 10.11 12.47
C LYS A 429 18.31 10.26 13.98
N MET A 430 17.41 9.56 14.68
CA MET A 430 17.44 9.43 16.15
C MET A 430 18.32 8.23 16.57
N GLY A 431 18.71 8.18 17.86
CA GLY A 431 19.48 7.08 18.46
C GLY A 431 21.00 7.24 18.40
N GLY A 432 21.52 8.21 17.65
CA GLY A 432 22.96 8.46 17.50
C GLY A 432 23.65 7.53 16.50
N THR A 433 24.95 7.77 16.27
CA THR A 433 25.72 7.11 15.20
C THR A 433 25.88 5.60 15.40
N GLU A 434 26.12 5.14 16.63
CA GLU A 434 26.25 3.71 16.96
C GLU A 434 24.96 2.92 16.69
N PHE A 435 23.80 3.56 16.89
CA PHE A 435 22.50 2.95 16.60
C PHE A 435 22.24 2.89 15.09
N SER A 436 22.47 4.01 14.39
CA SER A 436 22.34 4.06 12.92
C SER A 436 23.33 3.17 12.18
N GLN A 437 24.48 2.84 12.76
CA GLN A 437 25.48 1.98 12.12
C GLN A 437 24.92 0.58 11.81
N ARG A 438 24.14 -0.02 12.72
CA ARG A 438 23.52 -1.35 12.50
C ARG A 438 22.56 -1.35 11.29
N TYR A 439 21.84 -0.25 11.11
CA TYR A 439 20.94 -0.07 9.96
C TYR A 439 21.68 0.25 8.66
N GLN A 440 22.88 0.86 8.74
CA GLN A 440 23.76 1.01 7.58
C GLN A 440 24.34 -0.35 7.15
N GLU A 441 24.78 -1.17 8.11
CA GLU A 441 25.28 -2.54 7.86
C GLU A 441 24.17 -3.44 7.26
N GLN A 442 22.93 -3.31 7.74
CA GLN A 442 21.75 -3.95 7.15
C GLN A 442 21.50 -3.45 5.71
N LEU A 443 21.47 -2.13 5.49
CA LEU A 443 21.29 -1.55 4.15
C LEU A 443 22.36 -2.05 3.18
N GLU A 444 23.63 -2.06 3.59
CA GLU A 444 24.73 -2.52 2.74
C GLU A 444 24.56 -3.99 2.30
N ALA A 445 24.09 -4.87 3.20
CA ALA A 445 23.78 -6.25 2.87
C ALA A 445 22.56 -6.40 1.94
N GLU A 446 21.48 -5.63 2.17
CA GLU A 446 20.28 -5.65 1.32
C GLU A 446 20.55 -5.09 -0.09
N LEU A 447 21.47 -4.13 -0.22
CA LEU A 447 21.93 -3.60 -1.52
C LEU A 447 22.77 -4.63 -2.29
N ASP A 448 23.58 -5.44 -1.59
CA ASP A 448 24.38 -6.51 -2.20
C ASP A 448 23.52 -7.70 -2.64
N GLU A 449 22.45 -8.04 -1.89
CA GLU A 449 21.46 -9.04 -2.32
C GLU A 449 20.70 -8.56 -3.58
N LEU A 450 20.26 -7.29 -3.61
CA LEU A 450 19.67 -6.70 -4.81
C LEU A 450 20.65 -6.73 -5.99
N HIS A 451 21.94 -6.41 -5.78
CA HIS A 451 22.94 -6.50 -6.83
C HIS A 451 23.08 -7.93 -7.38
N ALA A 452 23.13 -8.94 -6.51
CA ALA A 452 23.20 -10.34 -6.93
C ALA A 452 21.99 -10.78 -7.79
N ASN A 453 20.83 -10.15 -7.61
CA ASN A 453 19.65 -10.39 -8.44
C ASN A 453 19.70 -9.62 -9.77
N PHE A 454 20.14 -8.36 -9.78
CA PHE A 454 20.41 -7.61 -11.02
C PHE A 454 21.49 -8.27 -11.89
N LEU A 455 22.53 -8.85 -11.29
CA LEU A 455 23.60 -9.56 -12.00
C LEU A 455 23.07 -10.82 -12.70
N LYS A 456 22.26 -11.65 -12.02
CA LYS A 456 21.56 -12.80 -12.64
C LYS A 456 20.66 -12.35 -13.80
N HIS A 457 19.91 -11.25 -13.62
CA HIS A 457 19.05 -10.71 -14.67
C HIS A 457 19.87 -10.25 -15.89
N ASN A 458 20.96 -9.53 -15.68
CA ASN A 458 21.88 -9.09 -16.73
C ASN A 458 22.51 -10.28 -17.47
N ASP A 459 23.03 -11.29 -16.77
CA ASP A 459 23.63 -12.47 -17.39
C ASP A 459 22.60 -13.31 -18.19
N SER A 460 21.33 -13.32 -17.80
CA SER A 460 20.28 -13.96 -18.62
C SER A 460 20.17 -13.36 -20.04
N LYS A 461 20.45 -12.05 -20.20
CA LYS A 461 20.48 -11.38 -21.50
C LYS A 461 21.64 -11.89 -22.36
N ASN A 462 22.81 -12.10 -21.77
CA ASN A 462 24.00 -12.62 -22.46
C ASN A 462 23.75 -14.01 -23.07
N ILE A 463 22.99 -14.88 -22.38
CA ILE A 463 22.66 -16.23 -22.87
C ILE A 463 21.87 -16.17 -24.19
N PHE A 464 20.91 -15.24 -24.32
CA PHE A 464 20.15 -15.06 -25.57
C PHE A 464 21.02 -14.53 -26.73
N TYR A 465 21.94 -13.60 -26.47
CA TYR A 465 22.91 -13.16 -27.49
C TYR A 465 23.90 -14.28 -27.86
N ALA A 466 24.43 -15.01 -26.88
CA ALA A 466 25.37 -16.11 -27.09
C ALA A 466 24.76 -17.31 -27.85
N ALA A 467 23.44 -17.48 -27.82
CA ALA A 467 22.73 -18.49 -28.62
C ALA A 467 22.50 -18.05 -30.09
N ARG A 468 22.48 -16.75 -30.40
CA ARG A 468 22.22 -16.21 -31.75
C ARG A 468 23.32 -16.54 -32.74
N THR A 469 24.59 -16.42 -32.36
CA THR A 469 25.74 -16.68 -33.25
C THR A 469 25.88 -18.15 -33.67
N PRO A 470 25.69 -19.15 -32.79
CA PRO A 470 25.54 -20.54 -33.21
C PRO A 470 24.33 -20.76 -34.12
N ALA A 471 23.15 -20.25 -33.75
CA ALA A 471 21.91 -20.50 -34.50
C ALA A 471 21.95 -19.95 -35.93
N THR A 472 22.48 -18.74 -36.12
CA THR A 472 22.73 -18.13 -37.44
C THR A 472 23.68 -18.97 -38.28
N LEU A 473 24.85 -19.35 -37.75
CA LEU A 473 25.84 -20.14 -38.47
C LEU A 473 25.31 -21.54 -38.83
N PHE A 474 24.55 -22.19 -37.93
CA PHE A 474 23.85 -23.45 -38.23
C PHE A 474 22.80 -23.29 -39.34
N ALA A 475 22.01 -22.20 -39.32
CA ALA A 475 21.00 -21.95 -40.35
C ALA A 475 21.62 -21.68 -41.73
N VAL A 476 22.69 -20.86 -41.80
CA VAL A 476 23.43 -20.62 -43.05
C VAL A 476 24.05 -21.92 -43.57
N MET A 477 24.63 -22.74 -42.70
CA MET A 477 25.18 -24.05 -43.05
C MET A 477 24.10 -25.00 -43.61
N PHE A 478 22.90 -25.02 -43.01
CA PHE A 478 21.77 -25.83 -43.49
C PHE A 478 21.25 -25.38 -44.86
N VAL A 479 21.06 -24.07 -45.06
CA VAL A 479 20.65 -23.50 -46.35
C VAL A 479 21.69 -23.77 -47.44
N ALA A 480 22.98 -23.59 -47.13
CA ALA A 480 24.07 -23.91 -48.05
C ALA A 480 24.09 -25.41 -48.42
N TYR A 481 23.82 -26.31 -47.48
CA TYR A 481 23.71 -27.75 -47.73
C TYR A 481 22.52 -28.12 -48.64
N MET A 482 21.36 -27.49 -48.43
CA MET A 482 20.20 -27.66 -49.31
C MET A 482 20.48 -27.16 -50.73
N VAL A 483 21.03 -25.95 -50.89
CA VAL A 483 21.41 -25.37 -52.20
C VAL A 483 22.46 -26.24 -52.91
N SER A 484 23.48 -26.70 -52.18
CA SER A 484 24.52 -27.60 -52.71
C SER A 484 23.93 -28.92 -53.23
N THR A 485 23.06 -29.55 -52.44
CA THR A 485 22.41 -30.82 -52.79
C THR A 485 21.53 -30.68 -54.05
N ILE A 486 20.71 -29.63 -54.11
CA ILE A 486 19.80 -29.38 -55.24
C ILE A 486 20.59 -29.02 -56.51
N THR A 487 21.54 -28.09 -56.43
CA THR A 487 22.33 -27.66 -57.60
C THR A 487 23.30 -28.73 -58.09
N GLY A 488 23.82 -29.56 -57.20
CA GLY A 488 24.59 -30.75 -57.52
C GLY A 488 23.77 -31.80 -58.28
N PHE A 489 22.52 -32.04 -57.87
CA PHE A 489 21.60 -32.94 -58.57
C PHE A 489 21.21 -32.42 -59.97
N ILE A 490 21.06 -31.11 -60.14
CA ILE A 490 20.81 -30.45 -61.44
C ILE A 490 22.09 -30.43 -62.32
N GLY A 491 23.26 -30.72 -61.76
CA GLY A 491 24.55 -30.77 -62.46
C GLY A 491 25.29 -29.43 -62.56
N ILE A 492 24.85 -28.38 -61.85
CA ILE A 492 25.49 -27.06 -61.85
C ILE A 492 26.64 -27.04 -60.82
N SER A 493 27.71 -27.78 -61.14
CA SER A 493 28.86 -28.04 -60.27
C SER A 493 29.51 -26.78 -59.68
N ILE A 494 29.54 -25.67 -60.40
CA ILE A 494 30.13 -24.39 -59.95
C ILE A 494 29.35 -23.82 -58.75
N ILE A 495 28.01 -23.86 -58.79
CA ILE A 495 27.18 -23.32 -57.70
C ILE A 495 27.22 -24.27 -56.50
N ALA A 496 27.20 -25.59 -56.73
CA ALA A 496 27.35 -26.58 -55.65
C ALA A 496 28.71 -26.45 -54.94
N ALA A 497 29.80 -26.23 -55.69
CA ALA A 497 31.12 -25.98 -55.12
C ALA A 497 31.18 -24.70 -54.28
N LEU A 498 30.54 -23.61 -54.74
CA LEU A 498 30.46 -22.35 -53.99
C LEU A 498 29.61 -22.49 -52.72
N ALA A 499 28.49 -23.21 -52.78
CA ALA A 499 27.67 -23.52 -51.61
C ALA A 499 28.44 -24.37 -50.57
N ASN A 500 29.22 -25.36 -51.02
CA ASN A 500 30.11 -26.14 -50.14
C ASN A 500 31.23 -25.29 -49.53
N LEU A 501 31.76 -24.29 -50.25
CA LEU A 501 32.73 -23.34 -49.71
C LEU A 501 32.11 -22.50 -48.57
N VAL A 502 30.90 -21.95 -48.77
CA VAL A 502 30.17 -21.18 -47.76
C VAL A 502 29.87 -22.04 -46.52
N MET A 503 29.48 -23.30 -46.72
CA MET A 503 29.27 -24.27 -45.64
C MET A 503 30.55 -24.52 -44.83
N GLY A 504 31.68 -24.76 -45.51
CA GLY A 504 32.98 -24.98 -44.88
C GLY A 504 33.49 -23.77 -44.10
N VAL A 505 33.32 -22.55 -44.66
CA VAL A 505 33.64 -21.30 -43.95
C VAL A 505 32.76 -21.12 -42.72
N SER A 506 31.44 -21.36 -42.84
CA SER A 506 30.49 -21.23 -41.72
C SER A 506 30.83 -22.22 -40.58
N LEU A 507 31.18 -23.45 -40.91
CA LEU A 507 31.62 -24.47 -39.95
C LEU A 507 32.93 -24.07 -39.26
N MET A 508 33.92 -23.59 -40.03
CA MET A 508 35.18 -23.09 -39.47
C MET A 508 34.96 -21.88 -38.54
N SER A 509 34.10 -20.92 -38.92
CA SER A 509 33.72 -19.80 -38.06
C SER A 509 33.04 -20.27 -36.77
N LEU A 510 32.18 -21.30 -36.82
CA LEU A 510 31.55 -21.89 -35.64
C LEU A 510 32.58 -22.57 -34.72
N CYS A 511 33.52 -23.34 -35.29
CA CYS A 511 34.61 -23.95 -34.53
C CYS A 511 35.55 -22.91 -33.90
N VAL A 512 35.90 -21.84 -34.62
CA VAL A 512 36.71 -20.72 -34.10
C VAL A 512 35.96 -19.95 -33.01
N TRP A 513 34.66 -19.67 -33.20
CA TRP A 513 33.82 -19.03 -32.19
C TRP A 513 33.74 -19.87 -30.91
N ALA A 514 33.50 -21.18 -31.03
CA ALA A 514 33.46 -22.09 -29.90
C ALA A 514 34.82 -22.18 -29.18
N TYR A 515 35.93 -22.20 -29.94
CA TYR A 515 37.28 -22.16 -29.37
C TYR A 515 37.56 -20.85 -28.62
N VAL A 516 37.28 -19.69 -29.21
CA VAL A 516 37.45 -18.36 -28.58
C VAL A 516 36.58 -18.23 -27.32
N ARG A 517 35.33 -18.72 -27.35
CA ARG A 517 34.43 -18.72 -26.18
C ARG A 517 34.86 -19.71 -25.08
N TYR A 518 35.60 -20.78 -25.42
CA TYR A 518 36.10 -21.77 -24.46
C TYR A 518 37.48 -21.42 -23.88
N SER A 519 38.40 -20.89 -24.69
CA SER A 519 39.77 -20.54 -24.28
C SER A 519 39.91 -19.12 -23.72
N GLY A 520 39.04 -18.20 -24.15
CA GLY A 520 39.13 -16.77 -23.83
C GLY A 520 40.19 -15.99 -24.63
N GLU A 521 41.04 -16.67 -25.40
CA GLU A 521 42.03 -16.03 -26.28
C GLU A 521 41.39 -15.50 -27.58
N TYR A 522 42.05 -14.55 -28.24
CA TYR A 522 41.62 -13.97 -29.53
C TYR A 522 40.18 -13.42 -29.54
N ARG A 523 39.76 -12.80 -28.43
CA ARG A 523 38.41 -12.24 -28.21
C ARG A 523 37.92 -11.30 -29.33
N GLU A 524 38.82 -10.56 -29.97
CA GLU A 524 38.52 -9.71 -31.14
C GLU A 524 37.97 -10.51 -32.34
N VAL A 525 38.49 -11.71 -32.59
CA VAL A 525 38.00 -12.62 -33.64
C VAL A 525 36.60 -13.13 -33.31
N GLY A 526 36.33 -13.42 -32.03
CA GLY A 526 34.99 -13.75 -31.56
C GLY A 526 33.98 -12.64 -31.83
N VAL A 527 34.33 -11.40 -31.49
CA VAL A 527 33.49 -10.21 -31.75
C VAL A 527 33.27 -9.98 -33.25
N ALA A 528 34.29 -10.18 -34.09
CA ALA A 528 34.14 -10.08 -35.54
C ALA A 528 33.17 -11.14 -36.11
N ILE A 529 33.18 -12.36 -35.56
CA ILE A 529 32.21 -13.41 -35.93
C ILE A 529 30.81 -13.07 -35.44
N ASP A 530 30.66 -12.61 -34.19
CA ASP A 530 29.37 -12.18 -33.62
C ASP A 530 28.73 -11.05 -34.45
N LEU A 531 29.50 -10.02 -34.83
CA LEU A 531 29.03 -8.93 -35.69
C LEU A 531 28.65 -9.39 -37.11
N THR A 532 29.40 -10.34 -37.68
CA THR A 532 29.09 -10.89 -39.01
C THR A 532 27.81 -11.74 -38.97
N ALA A 533 27.61 -12.50 -37.89
CA ALA A 533 26.42 -13.29 -37.66
C ALA A 533 25.18 -12.41 -37.41
N GLU A 534 25.32 -11.30 -36.70
CA GLU A 534 24.24 -10.32 -36.50
C GLU A 534 23.83 -9.63 -37.81
N ALA A 535 24.79 -9.23 -38.65
CA ALA A 535 24.51 -8.69 -39.97
C ALA A 535 23.75 -9.70 -40.86
N LEU A 536 24.14 -10.98 -40.84
CA LEU A 536 23.44 -12.05 -41.56
C LEU A 536 22.04 -12.35 -40.99
N TRP A 537 21.86 -12.24 -39.67
CA TRP A 537 20.55 -12.39 -39.03
C TRP A 537 19.58 -11.30 -39.50
N GLU A 538 19.94 -10.03 -39.34
CA GLU A 538 19.05 -8.90 -39.64
C GLU A 538 18.85 -8.66 -41.15
N GLN A 539 19.88 -8.87 -41.99
CA GLN A 539 19.76 -8.60 -43.44
C GLN A 539 19.20 -9.77 -44.25
N VAL A 540 19.35 -11.02 -43.78
CA VAL A 540 19.01 -12.22 -44.58
C VAL A 540 18.00 -13.09 -43.86
N LEU A 541 18.33 -13.57 -42.65
CA LEU A 541 17.49 -14.59 -42.00
C LEU A 541 16.14 -14.04 -41.56
N LYS A 542 16.13 -12.89 -40.89
CA LYS A 542 14.96 -12.21 -40.35
C LYS A 542 13.91 -11.86 -41.41
N PRO A 543 14.23 -11.10 -42.48
CA PRO A 543 13.24 -10.79 -43.52
C PRO A 543 12.76 -12.05 -44.26
N LEU A 544 13.60 -13.08 -44.42
CA LEU A 544 13.14 -14.37 -44.94
C LEU A 544 12.14 -15.04 -43.98
N THR A 545 12.41 -15.11 -42.67
CA THR A 545 11.47 -15.71 -41.71
C THR A 545 10.17 -14.91 -41.58
N GLU A 546 10.24 -13.58 -41.60
CA GLU A 546 9.06 -12.70 -41.55
C GLU A 546 8.22 -12.87 -42.82
N GLN A 547 8.83 -12.85 -44.02
CA GLN A 547 8.14 -13.07 -45.28
C GLN A 547 7.55 -14.49 -45.38
N TYR A 548 8.29 -15.54 -44.99
CA TYR A 548 7.77 -16.90 -44.96
C TYR A 548 6.66 -17.07 -43.90
N MET A 549 6.68 -16.34 -42.78
CA MET A 549 5.57 -16.34 -41.83
C MET A 549 4.35 -15.61 -42.40
N GLU A 550 4.49 -14.42 -42.98
CA GLU A 550 3.38 -13.70 -43.61
C GLU A 550 2.74 -14.52 -44.75
N ASP A 551 3.54 -15.14 -45.61
CA ASP A 551 3.02 -15.98 -46.71
C ASP A 551 2.41 -17.29 -46.20
N ASN A 552 2.95 -17.95 -45.17
CA ASN A 552 2.31 -19.12 -44.57
C ASN A 552 1.01 -18.76 -43.82
N ILE A 553 0.96 -17.62 -43.12
CA ILE A 553 -0.25 -17.13 -42.45
C ILE A 553 -1.29 -16.75 -43.51
N ARG A 554 -0.91 -16.01 -44.56
CA ARG A 554 -1.77 -15.71 -45.71
C ARG A 554 -2.30 -16.98 -46.38
N GLN A 555 -1.45 -17.97 -46.66
CA GLN A 555 -1.89 -19.22 -47.27
C GLN A 555 -2.79 -20.03 -46.32
N THR A 556 -2.53 -20.02 -45.01
CA THR A 556 -3.40 -20.68 -44.01
C THR A 556 -4.76 -20.01 -43.93
N VAL A 557 -4.81 -18.67 -43.91
CA VAL A 557 -6.05 -17.87 -43.93
C VAL A 557 -6.80 -18.01 -45.26
N VAL A 558 -6.10 -18.02 -46.40
CA VAL A 558 -6.71 -18.26 -47.72
C VAL A 558 -7.23 -19.69 -47.82
N ASN A 559 -6.53 -20.68 -47.29
CA ASN A 559 -6.97 -22.07 -47.30
C ASN A 559 -8.13 -22.34 -46.33
N SER A 560 -8.18 -21.68 -45.17
CA SER A 560 -9.34 -21.78 -44.26
C SER A 560 -10.57 -21.07 -44.84
N ILE A 561 -10.41 -19.86 -45.39
CA ILE A 561 -11.48 -19.16 -46.13
C ILE A 561 -11.94 -20.01 -47.32
N ARG A 562 -11.02 -20.64 -48.07
CA ARG A 562 -11.36 -21.52 -49.19
C ARG A 562 -12.14 -22.75 -48.72
N ALA A 563 -11.71 -23.41 -47.64
CA ALA A 563 -12.43 -24.54 -47.05
C ALA A 563 -13.87 -24.15 -46.65
N SER A 564 -14.03 -23.01 -45.96
CA SER A 564 -15.34 -22.45 -45.59
C SER A 564 -16.22 -22.02 -46.78
N LEU A 565 -15.64 -21.83 -47.97
CA LEU A 565 -16.36 -21.49 -49.20
C LEU A 565 -16.61 -22.70 -50.12
N THR A 566 -15.96 -23.84 -49.89
CA THR A 566 -16.08 -25.04 -50.75
C THR A 566 -17.17 -26.02 -50.32
N ASP A 567 -17.94 -25.73 -49.28
CA ASP A 567 -18.99 -26.63 -48.78
C ASP A 567 -20.44 -26.19 -49.17
N PRO A 568 -20.89 -26.49 -50.41
CA PRO A 568 -22.31 -26.62 -50.72
C PRO A 568 -22.66 -28.05 -51.18
N ALA A 569 -22.89 -28.93 -50.21
CA ALA A 569 -23.76 -30.12 -50.22
C ALA A 569 -23.91 -30.97 -51.52
N THR A 570 -23.48 -32.25 -51.49
CA THR A 570 -24.31 -33.34 -52.07
C THR A 570 -24.01 -34.76 -51.53
N SER A 571 -24.85 -35.19 -50.59
CA SER A 571 -25.38 -36.54 -50.27
C SER A 571 -24.84 -37.86 -50.93
N LYS A 572 -24.93 -38.94 -50.12
CA LYS A 572 -25.01 -40.41 -50.44
C LYS A 572 -23.69 -41.19 -50.59
N SER A 573 -23.58 -42.48 -50.23
CA SER A 573 -24.34 -43.34 -49.28
C SER A 573 -23.71 -44.74 -49.16
N THR A 574 -23.80 -45.40 -47.99
CA THR A 574 -23.48 -46.84 -47.71
C THR A 574 -22.00 -47.26 -47.90
N LYS A 575 -21.49 -48.37 -47.32
CA LYS A 575 -22.15 -49.59 -46.78
C LYS A 575 -21.31 -50.27 -45.66
N LEU A 576 -21.94 -51.14 -44.87
CA LEU A 576 -21.32 -51.95 -43.81
C LEU A 576 -20.20 -52.87 -44.32
N LYS A 577 -19.22 -53.17 -43.45
CA LYS A 577 -18.91 -54.57 -43.10
C LYS A 577 -18.23 -54.73 -41.74
N LYS A 578 -18.48 -55.87 -41.08
CA LYS A 578 -17.78 -56.36 -39.89
C LYS A 578 -16.36 -56.81 -40.25
N ASN A 579 -15.42 -56.64 -39.34
CA ASN A 579 -14.99 -57.73 -38.44
C ASN A 579 -14.66 -57.16 -37.06
#